data_AF-A0A9D2M7I9-F1
#
_entry.id   AF-A0A9D2M7I9-F1
#
_cell.length_a   1.000
_cell.length_b   1.000
_cell.length_c   1.000
_cell.angle_alpha   90.00
_cell.angle_beta   90.00
_cell.angle_gamma   90.00
#
_symmetry.space_group_name_H-M   'P 1'
#
loop_
_entity.id
_entity.type
_entity.pdbx_description
1 polymer ?
#
loop_
_entity_poly.entity_id
_entity_poly.type
_entity_poly.pdbx_seq_one_letter_code
_entity_poly.pdbx_strand_id
1 'polypeptide(L)'
;MDRDQRSRRQKSAANPPPRAQHRSMKSRMGLRKDPPRQASRPAGARPAADGGRPAEKGAHPSRKPAAGRGPSAQAEPRRTQPPRRPPTHNPQKPGYRPAGRTRPPRRVTQAEQLRRKRRRAILGMLVVFAVLVLGVVLSVNLLFKVTGFRVENIDGTAPANTGVYTEEEILSLLDLQEGDNLFGFSTAEKAQVLLQSLPYLDEVEVHAQLPGTVVVRVQPATERFALDTGSGWLVLSDGLKVLRSAESQPDGLILLEAKLVEGQPTTPGSFLSLESTASAQTFTPESGAATAADVLEELMQELDTQGLLEGTTLVSLTDMSELNFLYEGRVSVLVGTANNLEYKIRFAAAILLDVAGSGLSSTDRGTLDVSQQDASGGIRPTFNSAAAPTPTPAPTEPPAESGDAGEGDATAAPTAAPTE
;
A
#
# COMPACT_ATOMS: atom_id res chain seq x y z
N MET A 1 27.01 68.31 -5.53
CA MET A 1 28.44 68.60 -5.27
C MET A 1 28.94 67.64 -4.19
N ASP A 2 28.75 66.33 -4.32
CA ASP A 2 29.25 65.36 -5.33
C ASP A 2 30.56 64.72 -4.80
N ARG A 3 30.51 63.51 -4.22
CA ARG A 3 30.38 62.15 -4.80
C ARG A 3 31.64 61.64 -5.51
N ASP A 4 32.15 60.53 -4.95
CA ASP A 4 32.93 59.45 -5.58
C ASP A 4 34.25 59.82 -6.32
N GLN A 5 35.41 59.24 -5.98
CA GLN A 5 35.69 57.83 -6.23
C GLN A 5 36.99 57.26 -5.57
N ARG A 6 36.95 55.95 -5.28
CA ARG A 6 38.00 54.91 -5.44
C ARG A 6 39.41 55.06 -4.81
N SER A 7 39.58 54.35 -3.69
CA SER A 7 40.58 53.28 -3.43
C SER A 7 42.10 53.45 -3.73
N ARG A 8 42.94 53.20 -2.70
CA ARG A 8 43.85 52.03 -2.67
C ARG A 8 44.63 51.85 -1.34
N ARG A 9 44.92 50.57 -1.04
CA ARG A 9 46.05 50.04 -0.22
C ARG A 9 46.26 50.56 1.22
N GLN A 10 46.00 49.68 2.19
CA GLN A 10 46.99 49.00 3.08
C GLN A 10 46.19 48.15 4.11
N LYS A 11 46.69 47.12 4.81
CA LYS A 11 47.87 46.22 4.69
C LYS A 11 47.74 45.19 5.84
N SER A 12 47.03 44.09 5.62
CA SER A 12 46.73 43.10 6.67
C SER A 12 47.53 41.81 6.47
N ALA A 13 48.19 41.32 7.51
CA ALA A 13 49.07 40.15 7.47
C ALA A 13 48.31 38.82 7.64
N ALA A 14 48.97 37.71 7.28
CA ALA A 14 48.37 36.38 7.27
C ALA A 14 48.10 35.80 8.66
N ASN A 15 47.05 34.98 8.76
CA ASN A 15 46.80 34.04 9.85
C ASN A 15 46.47 32.66 9.24
N PRO A 16 47.21 31.58 9.55
CA PRO A 16 46.92 30.24 9.04
C PRO A 16 45.86 29.51 9.89
N PRO A 17 45.13 28.53 9.32
CA PRO A 17 44.12 27.76 10.05
C PRO A 17 44.74 26.71 11.00
N PRO A 18 44.08 26.39 12.14
CA PRO A 18 44.52 25.31 13.03
C PRO A 18 44.33 23.93 12.39
N ARG A 19 45.27 23.03 12.66
CA ARG A 19 45.43 21.73 11.98
C ARG A 19 44.80 20.60 12.80
N ALA A 20 43.89 19.84 12.20
CA ALA A 20 43.24 18.70 12.86
C ALA A 20 44.28 17.64 13.30
N GLN A 21 44.13 17.12 14.53
CA GLN A 21 45.03 16.12 15.10
C GLN A 21 44.39 14.73 15.10
N HIS A 22 44.95 13.80 14.33
CA HIS A 22 44.65 12.38 14.49
C HIS A 22 45.17 11.90 15.85
N ARG A 23 44.30 11.34 16.70
CA ARG A 23 44.69 10.55 17.86
C ARG A 23 44.44 9.07 17.61
N SER A 24 45.52 8.28 17.58
CA SER A 24 45.45 6.83 17.49
C SER A 24 44.98 6.20 18.82
N MET A 25 44.12 5.19 18.77
CA MET A 25 43.80 4.37 19.95
C MET A 25 44.98 3.47 20.35
N LYS A 26 45.21 3.31 21.66
CA LYS A 26 45.89 2.13 22.24
C LYS A 26 45.60 2.02 23.75
N SER A 27 44.92 0.93 24.14
CA SER A 27 45.00 0.17 25.42
C SER A 27 45.00 0.95 26.76
N ARG A 28 44.19 0.64 27.78
CA ARG A 28 44.07 -0.67 28.48
C ARG A 28 43.18 -0.54 29.76
N MET A 29 42.57 -1.63 30.23
CA MET A 29 41.80 -1.79 31.50
C MET A 29 40.49 -0.96 31.62
N GLY A 30 39.38 -1.46 32.19
CA GLY A 30 39.08 -2.81 32.70
C GLY A 30 37.68 -2.93 33.37
N LEU A 31 37.35 -4.13 33.87
CA LEU A 31 36.19 -4.52 34.72
C LEU A 31 34.75 -4.54 34.11
N ARG A 32 34.31 -5.76 33.75
CA ARG A 32 32.97 -6.41 33.95
C ARG A 32 33.05 -7.75 33.17
N LYS A 33 33.26 -8.92 33.76
CA LYS A 33 32.47 -9.73 34.72
C LYS A 33 31.19 -10.30 34.12
N ASP A 34 31.26 -11.53 33.60
CA ASP A 34 30.15 -12.50 33.51
C ASP A 34 30.67 -13.96 33.29
N PRO A 35 29.84 -15.02 33.45
CA PRO A 35 30.26 -16.42 33.67
C PRO A 35 30.42 -17.30 32.39
N PRO A 36 30.93 -18.56 32.49
CA PRO A 36 31.59 -19.23 31.35
C PRO A 36 30.69 -20.15 30.49
N ARG A 37 31.13 -20.38 29.24
CA ARG A 37 30.73 -21.53 28.39
C ARG A 37 31.71 -22.68 28.55
N GLN A 38 31.21 -23.93 28.52
CA GLN A 38 32.05 -25.13 28.37
C GLN A 38 32.35 -25.42 26.89
N ALA A 39 33.40 -26.19 26.63
CA ALA A 39 33.94 -26.45 25.29
C ALA A 39 33.55 -27.84 24.74
N SER A 40 33.57 -27.99 23.41
CA SER A 40 33.69 -29.30 22.72
C SER A 40 34.15 -29.13 21.27
N ARG A 41 35.19 -29.90 20.89
CA ARG A 41 35.81 -30.11 19.56
C ARG A 41 36.82 -31.27 19.74
N PRO A 42 37.39 -31.92 18.69
CA PRO A 42 37.26 -31.68 17.24
C PRO A 42 37.06 -32.95 16.36
N ALA A 43 37.09 -32.76 15.02
CA ALA A 43 37.36 -33.75 13.95
C ALA A 43 36.33 -34.89 13.71
N GLY A 44 36.23 -35.48 12.50
CA GLY A 44 36.84 -35.12 11.20
C GLY A 44 36.61 -36.17 10.09
N ALA A 45 36.94 -35.79 8.84
CA ALA A 45 37.04 -36.63 7.62
C ALA A 45 35.77 -37.20 6.91
N ARG A 46 35.94 -37.47 5.61
CA ARG A 46 35.09 -38.15 4.60
C ARG A 46 36.04 -39.06 3.77
N PRO A 47 35.62 -40.19 3.14
CA PRO A 47 35.21 -40.13 1.72
C PRO A 47 34.20 -41.24 1.24
N ALA A 48 34.05 -41.32 -0.09
CA ALA A 48 33.37 -42.29 -0.99
C ALA A 48 33.82 -43.78 -0.87
N ALA A 49 33.26 -44.80 -1.57
CA ALA A 49 32.00 -45.06 -2.33
C ALA A 49 31.94 -46.56 -2.78
N ASP A 50 30.91 -46.97 -3.55
CA ASP A 50 30.75 -48.27 -4.27
C ASP A 50 30.49 -49.54 -3.40
N GLY A 51 29.85 -50.65 -3.83
CA GLY A 51 29.10 -50.95 -5.07
C GLY A 51 28.49 -52.39 -5.16
N GLY A 52 27.16 -52.51 -5.36
CA GLY A 52 26.42 -53.77 -5.71
C GLY A 52 26.23 -54.86 -4.63
N ARG A 53 25.44 -55.95 -4.77
CA ARG A 53 24.22 -56.37 -5.56
C ARG A 53 23.85 -57.84 -5.13
N PRO A 54 22.76 -58.55 -5.57
CA PRO A 54 21.55 -58.19 -6.36
C PRO A 54 20.18 -58.80 -5.85
N ALA A 55 19.07 -58.44 -6.54
CA ALA A 55 17.78 -59.17 -6.68
C ALA A 55 16.89 -59.40 -5.41
N GLU A 56 15.54 -59.40 -5.43
CA GLU A 56 14.46 -59.18 -6.43
C GLU A 56 13.11 -58.85 -5.67
N LYS A 57 11.86 -58.68 -6.15
CA LYS A 57 11.12 -58.73 -7.45
C LYS A 57 9.78 -57.94 -7.33
N GLY A 58 9.28 -57.29 -8.40
CA GLY A 58 7.88 -56.83 -8.60
C GLY A 58 7.34 -55.69 -7.68
N ALA A 59 7.10 -54.44 -8.11
CA ALA A 59 6.12 -53.88 -9.07
C ALA A 59 4.68 -53.72 -8.47
N HIS A 60 4.24 -52.52 -8.03
CA HIS A 60 3.64 -51.36 -8.79
C HIS A 60 2.08 -51.34 -8.73
N PRO A 61 1.36 -50.20 -8.91
CA PRO A 61 1.54 -48.85 -8.32
C PRO A 61 0.20 -48.09 -7.94
N SER A 62 0.32 -46.81 -7.52
CA SER A 62 -0.64 -45.68 -7.73
C SER A 62 -1.94 -45.43 -6.89
N ARG A 63 -1.82 -44.51 -5.90
CA ARG A 63 -2.46 -43.15 -5.81
C ARG A 63 -4.02 -42.93 -5.87
N LYS A 64 -4.62 -42.61 -4.69
CA LYS A 64 -5.84 -41.75 -4.42
C LYS A 64 -7.24 -42.29 -4.87
N PRO A 65 -8.40 -41.72 -4.40
CA PRO A 65 -8.73 -41.04 -3.12
C PRO A 65 -10.17 -41.36 -2.54
N ALA A 66 -10.58 -40.60 -1.52
CA ALA A 66 -11.96 -40.20 -1.16
C ALA A 66 -12.86 -41.10 -0.27
N ALA A 67 -13.95 -40.51 0.24
CA ALA A 67 -14.75 -40.94 1.40
C ALA A 67 -16.21 -41.35 1.06
N GLY A 68 -16.96 -41.99 1.98
CA GLY A 68 -18.43 -42.10 1.84
C GLY A 68 -19.24 -43.09 2.70
N ARG A 69 -19.71 -42.67 3.88
CA ARG A 69 -21.15 -42.66 4.28
C ARG A 69 -22.05 -43.96 4.25
N GLY A 70 -21.87 -44.87 5.22
CA GLY A 70 -22.96 -45.74 5.79
C GLY A 70 -23.68 -46.73 4.84
N PRO A 71 -24.87 -47.28 5.20
CA PRO A 71 -25.59 -47.28 6.50
C PRO A 71 -26.04 -48.68 7.01
N SER A 72 -26.76 -48.70 8.15
CA SER A 72 -27.74 -49.67 8.70
C SER A 72 -27.84 -51.14 8.24
N ALA A 73 -27.96 -52.07 9.21
CA ALA A 73 -28.44 -53.46 9.03
C ALA A 73 -29.31 -53.94 10.22
N GLN A 74 -30.14 -54.99 10.03
CA GLN A 74 -31.20 -55.48 10.93
C GLN A 74 -31.37 -57.02 10.79
N ALA A 75 -32.01 -57.70 11.77
CA ALA A 75 -32.29 -59.16 11.87
C ALA A 75 -31.03 -60.07 12.11
N GLU A 76 -30.93 -60.96 13.13
CA GLU A 76 -31.69 -62.18 13.56
C GLU A 76 -31.23 -63.52 12.90
N PRO A 77 -31.48 -64.75 13.44
CA PRO A 77 -31.60 -65.20 14.85
C PRO A 77 -31.04 -66.65 15.17
N ARG A 78 -31.38 -67.19 16.37
CA ARG A 78 -31.30 -68.60 16.94
C ARG A 78 -30.26 -68.77 18.08
N ARG A 79 -30.61 -69.15 19.33
CA ARG A 79 -31.21 -70.38 19.95
C ARG A 79 -30.25 -71.59 19.98
N THR A 80 -30.02 -72.28 21.11
CA THR A 80 -30.97 -73.20 21.82
C THR A 80 -30.87 -73.27 23.38
N GLN A 81 -31.77 -74.06 24.02
CA GLN A 81 -32.01 -74.30 25.48
C GLN A 81 -32.75 -75.67 25.68
N PRO A 82 -33.12 -76.23 26.88
CA PRO A 82 -33.24 -75.70 28.27
C PRO A 82 -32.15 -76.31 29.21
N PRO A 83 -32.31 -76.85 30.47
CA PRO A 83 -33.47 -77.16 31.39
C PRO A 83 -34.06 -75.92 32.13
N ARG A 84 -35.11 -75.92 33.01
CA ARG A 84 -35.98 -76.88 33.77
C ARG A 84 -35.45 -77.36 35.16
N ARG A 85 -36.25 -77.55 36.24
CA ARG A 85 -37.74 -77.47 36.41
C ARG A 85 -38.21 -77.03 37.84
N PRO A 86 -39.21 -76.11 37.97
CA PRO A 86 -39.85 -75.71 39.26
C PRO A 86 -41.41 -75.76 39.30
N PRO A 87 -42.06 -75.80 40.50
CA PRO A 87 -43.52 -75.55 40.61
C PRO A 87 -44.05 -74.82 41.90
N THR A 88 -44.90 -73.79 41.71
CA THR A 88 -46.05 -73.35 42.59
C THR A 88 -45.81 -72.80 44.02
N HIS A 89 -46.69 -71.99 44.65
CA HIS A 89 -48.14 -71.70 44.39
C HIS A 89 -48.56 -70.20 44.60
N ASN A 90 -49.84 -69.92 44.31
CA ASN A 90 -50.59 -68.63 44.19
C ASN A 90 -51.19 -68.13 45.55
N PRO A 91 -52.08 -67.10 45.66
CA PRO A 91 -52.05 -65.67 45.28
C PRO A 91 -52.39 -64.70 46.48
N GLN A 92 -52.84 -63.46 46.18
CA GLN A 92 -53.64 -62.51 47.00
C GLN A 92 -52.97 -61.66 48.13
N LYS A 93 -52.82 -60.36 47.87
CA LYS A 93 -53.56 -59.25 48.53
C LYS A 93 -53.14 -57.86 48.00
N PRO A 94 -54.06 -56.96 47.61
CA PRO A 94 -53.73 -55.56 47.36
C PRO A 94 -53.62 -54.79 48.69
N GLY A 95 -52.60 -53.93 48.82
CA GLY A 95 -52.48 -52.99 49.94
C GLY A 95 -51.35 -53.27 50.93
N TYR A 96 -50.11 -52.91 50.57
CA TYR A 96 -49.09 -52.59 51.57
C TYR A 96 -48.14 -51.50 51.06
N ARG A 97 -48.10 -50.35 51.75
CA ARG A 97 -47.09 -49.29 51.55
C ARG A 97 -46.00 -49.45 52.62
N PRO A 98 -44.80 -49.97 52.30
CA PRO A 98 -43.64 -49.79 53.17
C PRO A 98 -43.10 -48.37 52.99
N ALA A 99 -43.39 -47.49 53.95
CA ALA A 99 -42.80 -46.14 53.96
C ALA A 99 -41.30 -46.19 54.31
N GLY A 100 -40.56 -45.20 53.81
CA GLY A 100 -39.26 -44.72 54.31
C GLY A 100 -38.28 -45.73 54.91
N ARG A 101 -37.35 -46.25 54.09
CA ARG A 101 -36.00 -46.62 54.57
C ARG A 101 -34.94 -45.76 53.88
N THR A 102 -34.43 -44.79 54.63
CA THR A 102 -33.39 -43.85 54.20
C THR A 102 -32.11 -44.59 53.81
N ARG A 103 -31.60 -44.34 52.60
CA ARG A 103 -30.24 -44.77 52.21
C ARG A 103 -29.22 -44.03 53.09
N PRO A 104 -28.21 -44.71 53.66
CA PRO A 104 -27.20 -44.05 54.49
C PRO A 104 -26.39 -43.05 53.66
N PRO A 105 -25.97 -41.90 54.22
CA PRO A 105 -25.18 -40.92 53.49
C PRO A 105 -23.82 -41.51 53.11
N ARG A 106 -23.53 -41.57 51.80
CA ARG A 106 -22.25 -42.01 51.24
C ARG A 106 -21.12 -41.18 51.85
N ARG A 107 -20.25 -41.80 52.67
CA ARG A 107 -19.10 -41.13 53.29
C ARG A 107 -18.22 -40.49 52.20
N VAL A 108 -18.31 -39.17 52.08
CA VAL A 108 -17.46 -38.36 51.21
C VAL A 108 -16.01 -38.51 51.67
N THR A 109 -15.14 -39.06 50.82
CA THR A 109 -13.72 -39.19 51.14
C THR A 109 -13.10 -37.79 51.26
N GLN A 110 -12.12 -37.63 52.15
CA GLN A 110 -11.57 -36.29 52.43
C GLN A 110 -10.96 -35.64 51.17
N ALA A 111 -10.47 -36.44 50.22
CA ALA A 111 -10.00 -35.99 48.91
C ALA A 111 -11.10 -35.28 48.07
N GLU A 112 -12.35 -35.76 48.10
CA GLU A 112 -13.47 -35.05 47.46
C GLU A 112 -13.76 -33.71 48.16
N GLN A 113 -13.69 -33.68 49.51
CA GLN A 113 -13.95 -32.47 50.28
C GLN A 113 -12.89 -31.40 50.01
N LEU A 114 -11.60 -31.78 49.92
CA LEU A 114 -10.52 -30.89 49.51
C LEU A 114 -10.71 -30.36 48.07
N ARG A 115 -11.11 -31.23 47.13
CA ARG A 115 -11.42 -30.81 45.74
C ARG A 115 -12.59 -29.81 45.70
N ARG A 116 -13.62 -30.00 46.52
CA ARG A 116 -14.75 -29.04 46.66
C ARG A 116 -14.32 -27.71 47.29
N LYS A 117 -13.47 -27.73 48.33
CA LYS A 117 -12.89 -26.51 48.92
C LYS A 117 -12.02 -25.74 47.90
N ARG A 118 -11.10 -26.42 47.19
CA ARG A 118 -10.26 -25.80 46.15
C ARG A 118 -11.10 -25.21 45.00
N ARG A 119 -12.12 -25.92 44.51
CA ARG A 119 -13.03 -25.37 43.48
C ARG A 119 -13.77 -24.11 43.95
N ARG A 120 -14.23 -24.05 45.20
CA ARG A 120 -14.85 -22.84 45.78
C ARG A 120 -13.85 -21.68 45.93
N ALA A 121 -12.60 -21.97 46.31
CA ALA A 121 -11.55 -20.95 46.38
C ALA A 121 -11.19 -20.39 44.99
N ILE A 122 -11.06 -21.25 43.97
CA ILE A 122 -10.83 -20.83 42.58
C ILE A 122 -12.00 -19.99 42.05
N LEU A 123 -13.26 -20.41 42.31
CA LEU A 123 -14.43 -19.63 41.91
C LEU A 123 -14.49 -18.28 42.63
N GLY A 124 -14.18 -18.23 43.92
CA GLY A 124 -14.07 -16.97 44.67
C GLY A 124 -12.98 -16.06 44.12
N MET A 125 -11.81 -16.61 43.76
CA MET A 125 -10.72 -15.86 43.12
C MET A 125 -11.13 -15.32 41.75
N LEU A 126 -11.85 -16.10 40.94
CA LEU A 126 -12.40 -15.64 39.65
C LEU A 126 -13.45 -14.53 39.83
N VAL A 127 -14.31 -14.60 40.85
CA VAL A 127 -15.27 -13.53 41.17
C VAL A 127 -14.56 -12.27 41.64
N VAL A 128 -13.55 -12.38 42.52
CA VAL A 128 -12.74 -11.23 42.95
C VAL A 128 -11.99 -10.60 41.76
N PHE A 129 -11.43 -11.43 40.86
CA PHE A 129 -10.78 -10.93 39.64
C PHE A 129 -11.77 -10.23 38.70
N ALA A 130 -12.97 -10.78 38.50
CA ALA A 130 -14.01 -10.16 37.69
C ALA A 130 -14.49 -8.82 38.28
N VAL A 131 -14.64 -8.72 39.60
CA VAL A 131 -14.97 -7.45 40.29
C VAL A 131 -13.84 -6.44 40.18
N LEU A 132 -12.57 -6.87 40.26
CA LEU A 132 -11.41 -6.01 40.07
C LEU A 132 -11.32 -5.48 38.64
N VAL A 133 -11.51 -6.35 37.63
CA VAL A 133 -11.57 -5.95 36.21
C VAL A 133 -12.72 -4.96 35.97
N LEU A 134 -13.91 -5.23 36.51
CA LEU A 134 -15.05 -4.31 36.41
C LEU A 134 -14.75 -2.96 37.07
N GLY A 135 -14.09 -2.95 38.24
CA GLY A 135 -13.65 -1.74 38.93
C GLY A 135 -12.63 -0.93 38.12
N VAL A 136 -11.69 -1.59 37.44
CA VAL A 136 -10.73 -0.93 36.53
C VAL A 136 -11.45 -0.32 35.32
N VAL A 137 -12.34 -1.08 34.65
CA VAL A 137 -13.11 -0.59 33.50
C VAL A 137 -13.97 0.63 33.87
N LEU A 138 -14.68 0.58 35.00
CA LEU A 138 -15.45 1.72 35.52
C LEU A 138 -14.55 2.90 35.87
N SER A 139 -13.37 2.66 36.44
CA SER A 139 -12.41 3.73 36.76
C SER A 139 -11.90 4.43 35.51
N VAL A 140 -11.50 3.69 34.47
CA VAL A 140 -11.02 4.27 33.20
C VAL A 140 -12.12 5.12 32.55
N ASN A 141 -13.33 4.58 32.46
CA ASN A 141 -14.50 5.22 31.83
C ASN A 141 -14.99 6.49 32.56
N LEU A 142 -14.60 6.69 33.82
CA LEU A 142 -14.97 7.86 34.63
C LEU A 142 -13.84 8.89 34.77
N LEU A 143 -12.58 8.44 34.76
CA LEU A 143 -11.42 9.26 35.10
C LEU A 143 -10.71 9.88 33.89
N PHE A 144 -10.71 9.20 32.73
CA PHE A 144 -10.09 9.70 31.51
C PHE A 144 -11.15 10.21 30.54
N LYS A 145 -11.37 11.53 30.59
CA LYS A 145 -12.34 12.23 29.75
C LYS A 145 -11.65 13.05 28.67
N VAL A 146 -12.34 13.26 27.56
CA VAL A 146 -11.97 14.27 26.56
C VAL A 146 -12.14 15.66 27.21
N THR A 147 -11.09 16.46 27.20
CA THR A 147 -11.01 17.82 27.78
C THR A 147 -10.58 18.86 26.74
N GLY A 148 -10.52 18.48 25.47
CA GLY A 148 -10.12 19.33 24.37
C GLY A 148 -9.70 18.53 23.15
N PHE A 149 -9.65 19.22 22.01
CA PHE A 149 -9.28 18.68 20.71
C PHE A 149 -8.10 19.46 20.14
N ARG A 150 -7.41 18.89 19.16
CA ARG A 150 -6.40 19.57 18.35
C ARG A 150 -6.27 18.92 16.98
N VAL A 151 -6.05 19.74 15.95
CA VAL A 151 -5.52 19.28 14.66
C VAL A 151 -4.04 19.67 14.55
N GLU A 152 -3.19 18.74 14.10
CA GLU A 152 -1.77 18.94 13.79
C GLU A 152 -1.46 18.33 12.41
N ASN A 153 -0.27 18.59 11.85
CA ASN A 153 0.22 17.80 10.72
C ASN A 153 0.67 16.39 11.18
N ILE A 154 0.87 15.44 10.26
CA ILE A 154 1.48 14.12 10.57
C ILE A 154 2.82 14.28 11.33
N ASP A 155 3.64 15.28 10.95
CA ASP A 155 4.89 15.66 11.65
C ASP A 155 4.71 16.15 13.10
N GLY A 156 3.47 16.38 13.58
CA GLY A 156 3.19 17.04 14.86
C GLY A 156 3.50 18.53 14.86
N THR A 157 3.60 19.16 13.69
CA THR A 157 3.78 20.62 13.55
C THR A 157 2.43 21.33 13.57
N ALA A 158 2.42 22.59 13.99
CA ALA A 158 1.24 23.45 14.09
C ALA A 158 1.54 24.87 13.56
N PRO A 159 0.57 25.58 12.94
CA PRO A 159 -0.81 25.14 12.65
C PRO A 159 -0.86 23.97 11.66
N ALA A 160 -1.99 23.26 11.66
CA ALA A 160 -2.22 22.17 10.72
C ALA A 160 -2.42 22.71 9.30
N ASN A 161 -1.92 21.98 8.30
CA ASN A 161 -2.23 22.20 6.90
C ASN A 161 -3.40 21.30 6.52
N THR A 162 -4.62 21.76 6.79
CA THR A 162 -5.87 21.05 6.52
C THR A 162 -6.29 21.07 5.04
N GLY A 163 -5.46 21.62 4.15
CA GLY A 163 -5.73 21.73 2.72
C GLY A 163 -6.91 22.66 2.44
N VAL A 164 -8.04 22.08 2.02
CA VAL A 164 -9.28 22.80 1.70
C VAL A 164 -10.28 22.87 2.88
N TYR A 165 -10.05 22.09 3.94
CA TYR A 165 -10.98 21.94 5.06
C TYR A 165 -10.65 22.85 6.24
N THR A 166 -11.60 23.04 7.15
CA THR A 166 -11.38 23.73 8.43
C THR A 166 -11.10 22.75 9.58
N GLU A 167 -10.43 23.21 10.64
CA GLU A 167 -10.23 22.37 11.85
C GLU A 167 -11.58 22.00 12.48
N GLU A 168 -12.53 22.92 12.49
CA GLU A 168 -13.89 22.72 13.00
C GLU A 168 -14.68 21.66 12.20
N GLU A 169 -14.52 21.62 10.88
CA GLU A 169 -15.14 20.62 10.00
C GLU A 169 -14.59 19.22 10.26
N ILE A 170 -13.26 19.07 10.32
CA ILE A 170 -12.58 17.82 10.67
C ILE A 170 -13.03 17.33 12.06
N LEU A 171 -13.08 18.22 13.06
CA LEU A 171 -13.50 17.87 14.41
C LEU A 171 -15.01 17.59 14.51
N SER A 172 -15.85 18.19 13.66
CA SER A 172 -17.30 17.89 13.63
C SER A 172 -17.58 16.45 13.15
N LEU A 173 -16.80 15.97 12.18
CA LEU A 173 -16.90 14.61 11.63
C LEU A 173 -16.36 13.53 12.59
N LEU A 174 -15.61 13.92 13.63
CA LEU A 174 -15.27 13.00 14.70
C LEU A 174 -16.48 12.53 15.50
N ASP A 175 -17.59 13.28 15.59
CA ASP A 175 -18.72 12.97 16.50
C ASP A 175 -18.24 12.54 17.90
N LEU A 176 -17.57 13.49 18.58
CA LEU A 176 -17.04 13.39 19.94
C LEU A 176 -17.26 14.73 20.66
N GLN A 177 -17.49 14.70 21.97
CA GLN A 177 -17.75 15.89 22.79
C GLN A 177 -16.83 15.98 24.01
N GLU A 178 -16.64 17.18 24.53
CA GLU A 178 -15.98 17.36 25.83
C GLU A 178 -16.74 16.62 26.93
N GLY A 179 -16.02 15.82 27.72
CA GLY A 179 -16.58 14.96 28.75
C GLY A 179 -16.82 13.51 28.32
N ASP A 180 -16.71 13.15 27.04
CA ASP A 180 -16.73 11.75 26.60
C ASP A 180 -15.55 10.94 27.16
N ASN A 181 -15.64 9.61 27.18
CA ASN A 181 -14.53 8.75 27.58
C ASN A 181 -13.44 8.76 26.51
N LEU A 182 -12.22 9.16 26.89
CA LEU A 182 -11.03 9.24 26.04
C LEU A 182 -10.63 7.90 25.39
N PHE A 183 -11.04 6.79 26.00
CA PHE A 183 -10.86 5.41 25.52
C PHE A 183 -12.20 4.72 25.20
N GLY A 184 -13.27 5.49 24.99
CA GLY A 184 -14.61 5.00 24.71
C GLY A 184 -14.90 4.74 23.23
N PHE A 185 -14.01 5.19 22.34
CA PHE A 185 -14.12 5.11 20.89
C PHE A 185 -12.89 4.47 20.26
N SER A 186 -13.05 3.90 19.07
CA SER A 186 -11.97 3.37 18.25
C SER A 186 -11.36 4.51 17.43
N THR A 187 -10.10 4.84 17.70
CA THR A 187 -9.40 5.93 16.98
C THR A 187 -9.21 5.58 15.50
N ALA A 188 -8.94 4.32 15.18
CA ALA A 188 -8.79 3.83 13.81
C ALA A 188 -10.11 3.94 13.00
N GLU A 189 -11.26 3.66 13.62
CA GLU A 189 -12.57 3.86 12.97
C GLU A 189 -12.84 5.35 12.70
N LYS A 190 -12.58 6.23 13.67
CA LYS A 190 -12.73 7.68 13.48
C LYS A 190 -11.77 8.22 12.39
N ALA A 191 -10.54 7.73 12.33
CA ALA A 191 -9.60 8.05 11.26
C ALA A 191 -10.08 7.59 9.87
N GLN A 192 -10.62 6.37 9.76
CA GLN A 192 -11.20 5.86 8.50
C GLN A 192 -12.45 6.65 8.07
N VAL A 193 -13.30 7.06 9.01
CA VAL A 193 -14.45 7.94 8.72
C VAL A 193 -13.98 9.28 8.17
N LEU A 194 -12.95 9.89 8.75
CA LEU A 194 -12.36 11.13 8.22
C LEU A 194 -11.78 10.93 6.82
N LEU A 195 -10.97 9.89 6.58
CA LEU A 195 -10.41 9.60 5.25
C LEU A 195 -11.48 9.40 4.17
N GLN A 196 -12.60 8.75 4.50
CA GLN A 196 -13.69 8.50 3.55
C GLN A 196 -14.57 9.75 3.32
N SER A 197 -14.78 10.57 4.34
CA SER A 197 -15.63 11.78 4.25
C SER A 197 -14.88 13.01 3.73
N LEU A 198 -13.54 13.02 3.81
CA LEU A 198 -12.67 14.11 3.39
C LEU A 198 -11.70 13.63 2.30
N PRO A 199 -12.11 13.63 1.00
CA PRO A 199 -11.26 13.19 -0.11
C PRO A 199 -9.87 13.84 -0.11
N TYR A 200 -9.79 15.17 -0.02
CA TYR A 200 -8.55 15.96 0.00
C TYR A 200 -7.64 15.84 1.26
N LEU A 201 -7.74 14.78 2.06
CA LEU A 201 -6.74 14.40 3.07
C LEU A 201 -6.19 13.01 2.75
N ASP A 202 -4.90 12.86 2.45
CA ASP A 202 -4.31 11.57 2.08
C ASP A 202 -4.08 10.67 3.30
N GLU A 203 -3.53 11.22 4.37
CA GLU A 203 -3.36 10.51 5.65
C GLU A 203 -4.09 11.23 6.78
N VAL A 204 -4.70 10.45 7.67
CA VAL A 204 -5.29 10.93 8.92
C VAL A 204 -4.96 9.94 10.04
N GLU A 205 -4.24 10.39 11.07
CA GLU A 205 -4.16 9.67 12.35
C GLU A 205 -5.11 10.29 13.37
N VAL A 206 -5.77 9.48 14.19
CA VAL A 206 -6.44 9.95 15.42
C VAL A 206 -5.77 9.26 16.60
N HIS A 207 -5.42 10.01 17.65
CA HIS A 207 -4.88 9.43 18.88
C HIS A 207 -5.28 10.20 20.14
N ALA A 208 -5.35 9.47 21.26
CA ALA A 208 -5.60 10.02 22.58
C ALA A 208 -4.28 10.43 23.25
N GLN A 209 -4.11 11.73 23.53
CA GLN A 209 -2.97 12.27 24.27
C GLN A 209 -3.37 12.56 25.72
N LEU A 210 -2.69 11.93 26.67
CA LEU A 210 -2.92 12.16 28.10
C LEU A 210 -2.56 13.62 28.48
N PRO A 211 -3.33 14.28 29.36
CA PRO A 211 -4.35 13.70 30.24
C PRO A 211 -5.74 13.50 29.63
N GLY A 212 -6.07 14.16 28.51
CA GLY A 212 -7.45 14.22 28.00
C GLY A 212 -7.64 14.86 26.63
N THR A 213 -6.59 15.03 25.83
CA THR A 213 -6.71 15.65 24.50
C THR A 213 -6.93 14.59 23.42
N VAL A 214 -7.85 14.81 22.49
CA VAL A 214 -7.90 14.05 21.24
C VAL A 214 -7.13 14.83 20.18
N VAL A 215 -6.09 14.22 19.62
CA VAL A 215 -5.28 14.81 18.56
C VAL A 215 -5.62 14.11 17.25
N VAL A 216 -6.04 14.90 16.26
CA VAL A 216 -6.10 14.49 14.86
C VAL A 216 -4.83 14.99 14.19
N ARG A 217 -4.13 14.13 13.48
CA ARG A 217 -3.09 14.54 12.55
C ARG A 217 -3.58 14.35 11.13
N VAL A 218 -3.24 15.29 10.26
CA VAL A 218 -3.65 15.25 8.85
C VAL A 218 -2.46 15.48 7.93
N GLN A 219 -2.53 14.88 6.74
CA GLN A 219 -1.75 15.26 5.58
C GLN A 219 -2.73 15.63 4.45
N PRO A 220 -2.66 16.85 3.88
CA PRO A 220 -3.53 17.24 2.78
C PRO A 220 -3.10 16.53 1.49
N ALA A 221 -4.07 16.14 0.69
CA ALA A 221 -3.83 15.48 -0.59
C ALA A 221 -3.57 16.49 -1.71
N THR A 222 -2.59 16.21 -2.56
CA THR A 222 -2.31 16.96 -3.79
C THR A 222 -2.88 16.26 -5.01
N GLU A 223 -3.57 17.00 -5.88
CA GLU A 223 -4.00 16.45 -7.18
C GLU A 223 -2.75 16.16 -8.03
N ARG A 224 -2.48 14.87 -8.33
CA ARG A 224 -1.29 14.43 -9.08
C ARG A 224 -1.63 13.81 -10.42
N PHE A 225 -2.55 12.85 -10.42
CA PHE A 225 -2.84 12.03 -11.60
C PHE A 225 -4.23 12.29 -12.16
N ALA A 226 -4.32 12.20 -13.49
CA ALA A 226 -5.55 12.02 -14.24
C ALA A 226 -5.65 10.57 -14.71
N LEU A 227 -6.75 9.87 -14.45
CA LEU A 227 -6.97 8.51 -14.93
C LEU A 227 -8.32 8.42 -15.66
N ASP A 228 -8.32 7.88 -16.88
CA ASP A 228 -9.53 7.61 -17.66
C ASP A 228 -10.13 6.25 -17.25
N THR A 229 -11.43 6.23 -16.92
CA THR A 229 -12.16 4.99 -16.62
C THR A 229 -13.01 4.50 -17.81
N GLY A 230 -12.91 5.15 -18.97
CA GLY A 230 -13.75 4.93 -20.16
C GLY A 230 -15.19 5.44 -20.00
N SER A 231 -15.59 5.84 -18.79
CA SER A 231 -16.89 6.42 -18.43
C SER A 231 -16.80 7.87 -17.94
N GLY A 232 -15.58 8.40 -17.82
CA GLY A 232 -15.26 9.68 -17.22
C GLY A 232 -13.84 9.68 -16.65
N TRP A 233 -13.44 10.80 -16.07
CA TRP A 233 -12.10 11.00 -15.56
C TRP A 233 -12.09 10.99 -14.02
N LEU A 234 -11.04 10.41 -13.44
CA LEU A 234 -10.73 10.52 -12.01
C LEU A 234 -9.49 11.39 -11.82
N VAL A 235 -9.53 12.24 -10.79
CA VAL A 235 -8.38 12.94 -10.26
C VAL A 235 -7.93 12.24 -8.99
N LEU A 236 -6.67 11.81 -8.99
CA LEU A 236 -6.08 11.02 -7.91
C LEU A 236 -4.95 11.78 -7.22
N SER A 237 -4.74 11.46 -5.95
CA SER A 237 -3.55 11.87 -5.21
C SER A 237 -2.33 11.01 -5.53
N ASP A 238 -1.19 11.43 -5.00
CA ASP A 238 0.05 10.63 -4.96
C ASP A 238 -0.20 9.21 -4.42
N GLY A 239 -1.02 9.06 -3.38
CA GLY A 239 -1.41 7.77 -2.80
C GLY A 239 -2.51 7.01 -3.55
N LEU A 240 -2.83 7.37 -4.80
CA LEU A 240 -3.93 6.81 -5.61
C LEU A 240 -5.32 6.91 -4.96
N LYS A 241 -5.51 7.92 -4.08
CA LYS A 241 -6.81 8.24 -3.49
C LYS A 241 -7.66 9.04 -4.48
N VAL A 242 -8.92 8.67 -4.68
CA VAL A 242 -9.86 9.44 -5.51
C VAL A 242 -10.22 10.74 -4.80
N LEU A 243 -9.84 11.87 -5.38
CA LEU A 243 -10.12 13.20 -4.85
C LEU A 243 -11.43 13.76 -5.41
N ARG A 244 -11.61 13.65 -6.74
CA ARG A 244 -12.84 14.01 -7.46
C ARG A 244 -12.94 13.27 -8.79
N SER A 245 -14.13 13.25 -9.37
CA SER A 245 -14.34 12.91 -10.78
C SER A 245 -14.41 14.16 -11.65
N ALA A 246 -14.26 13.99 -12.97
CA ALA A 246 -14.42 15.03 -14.00
C ALA A 246 -15.04 14.45 -15.28
N GLU A 247 -15.73 15.29 -16.05
CA GLU A 247 -16.38 14.90 -17.32
C GLU A 247 -15.41 14.88 -18.51
N SER A 248 -14.30 15.61 -18.41
CA SER A 248 -13.25 15.72 -19.42
C SER A 248 -11.86 15.56 -18.76
N GLN A 249 -10.83 15.35 -19.58
CA GLN A 249 -9.45 15.28 -19.09
C GLN A 249 -9.10 16.57 -18.33
N PRO A 250 -8.61 16.46 -17.07
CA PRO A 250 -8.20 17.62 -16.29
C PRO A 250 -6.80 18.08 -16.71
N ASP A 251 -6.65 19.37 -17.00
CA ASP A 251 -5.37 19.98 -17.39
C ASP A 251 -4.34 19.98 -16.25
N GLY A 252 -3.05 19.91 -16.62
CA GLY A 252 -1.93 20.09 -15.68
C GLY A 252 -1.61 18.91 -14.77
N LEU A 253 -2.31 17.78 -14.90
CA LEU A 253 -2.07 16.54 -14.16
C LEU A 253 -1.37 15.48 -15.03
N ILE A 254 -0.70 14.54 -14.37
CA ILE A 254 -0.01 13.42 -15.05
C ILE A 254 -1.04 12.39 -15.49
N LEU A 255 -1.10 12.06 -16.79
CA LEU A 255 -1.96 10.99 -17.29
C LEU A 255 -1.43 9.62 -16.83
N LEU A 256 -2.19 8.93 -15.97
CA LEU A 256 -1.86 7.61 -15.45
C LEU A 256 -2.57 6.52 -16.26
N GLU A 257 -1.82 5.87 -17.15
CA GLU A 257 -2.29 4.70 -17.89
C GLU A 257 -2.01 3.42 -17.08
N ALA A 258 -2.96 3.00 -16.25
CA ALA A 258 -2.86 1.77 -15.48
C ALA A 258 -4.19 1.02 -15.45
N LYS A 259 -4.11 -0.32 -15.34
CA LYS A 259 -5.29 -1.17 -15.17
C LYS A 259 -5.76 -1.12 -13.72
N LEU A 260 -7.06 -0.93 -13.52
CA LEU A 260 -7.70 -1.02 -12.22
C LEU A 260 -8.20 -2.44 -11.96
N VAL A 261 -8.21 -2.87 -10.69
CA VAL A 261 -8.86 -4.13 -10.30
C VAL A 261 -10.39 -4.00 -10.49
N GLU A 262 -11.01 -5.00 -11.11
CA GLU A 262 -12.45 -4.97 -11.40
C GLU A 262 -13.32 -4.82 -10.13
N GLY A 263 -14.38 -4.01 -10.24
CA GLY A 263 -15.40 -3.84 -9.19
C GLY A 263 -15.00 -2.95 -8.00
N GLN A 264 -13.87 -2.25 -8.07
CA GLN A 264 -13.47 -1.28 -7.04
C GLN A 264 -14.35 -0.02 -7.01
N PRO A 265 -14.52 0.63 -5.84
CA PRO A 265 -15.24 1.90 -5.72
C PRO A 265 -14.40 3.05 -6.27
N THR A 266 -14.92 3.75 -7.29
CA THR A 266 -14.33 4.95 -7.89
C THR A 266 -14.90 6.27 -7.33
N THR A 267 -15.52 6.21 -6.15
CA THR A 267 -16.11 7.36 -5.45
C THR A 267 -15.03 8.17 -4.72
N PRO A 268 -15.12 9.52 -4.67
CA PRO A 268 -14.23 10.35 -3.85
C PRO A 268 -14.10 9.82 -2.42
N GLY A 269 -12.87 9.81 -1.89
CA GLY A 269 -12.55 9.24 -0.58
C GLY A 269 -12.11 7.77 -0.61
N SER A 270 -12.28 7.05 -1.72
CA SER A 270 -11.72 5.69 -1.89
C SER A 270 -10.24 5.71 -2.30
N PHE A 271 -9.54 4.61 -2.03
CA PHE A 271 -8.21 4.33 -2.59
C PHE A 271 -8.36 3.28 -3.69
N LEU A 272 -7.70 3.50 -4.82
CA LEU A 272 -7.68 2.55 -5.94
C LEU A 272 -6.54 1.53 -5.77
N SER A 273 -6.61 0.41 -6.48
CA SER A 273 -5.49 -0.54 -6.58
C SER A 273 -5.25 -0.92 -8.03
N LEU A 274 -3.98 -0.87 -8.43
CA LEU A 274 -3.55 -1.17 -9.79
C LEU A 274 -3.36 -2.68 -9.99
N GLU A 275 -3.87 -3.21 -11.09
CA GLU A 275 -3.69 -4.62 -11.46
C GLU A 275 -2.22 -4.88 -11.83
N SER A 276 -1.57 -5.76 -11.07
CA SER A 276 -0.19 -6.16 -11.32
C SER A 276 -0.15 -7.36 -12.27
N THR A 277 -0.07 -7.11 -13.58
CA THR A 277 -0.12 -8.14 -14.66
C THR A 277 1.09 -9.08 -14.73
N ALA A 278 2.00 -9.02 -13.75
CA ALA A 278 3.26 -9.76 -13.68
C ALA A 278 3.10 -11.28 -13.43
N SER A 279 2.62 -12.00 -14.45
CA SER A 279 2.74 -13.46 -14.66
C SER A 279 2.55 -14.36 -13.43
N ALA A 280 1.36 -14.28 -12.80
CA ALA A 280 0.68 -15.38 -12.11
C ALA A 280 1.55 -16.38 -11.31
N GLN A 281 2.36 -15.88 -10.36
CA GLN A 281 2.90 -16.70 -9.28
C GLN A 281 2.17 -16.38 -7.97
N THR A 282 1.56 -17.43 -7.39
CA THR A 282 0.63 -17.41 -6.26
C THR A 282 0.87 -16.31 -5.22
N PHE A 283 -0.08 -15.37 -5.12
CA PHE A 283 -0.08 -14.31 -4.12
C PHE A 283 0.00 -14.87 -2.69
N THR A 284 1.12 -14.59 -2.03
CA THR A 284 1.28 -14.62 -0.58
C THR A 284 1.98 -13.33 -0.18
N PRO A 285 1.52 -12.59 0.85
CA PRO A 285 2.10 -11.29 1.24
C PRO A 285 3.52 -11.38 1.86
N GLU A 286 4.12 -12.58 1.88
CA GLU A 286 5.53 -12.81 2.22
C GLU A 286 6.44 -12.91 0.96
N SER A 287 5.84 -12.94 -0.24
CA SER A 287 6.56 -12.94 -1.52
C SER A 287 6.82 -11.50 -1.95
N GLY A 288 8.00 -10.97 -1.63
CA GLY A 288 8.41 -9.58 -1.92
C GLY A 288 8.67 -9.28 -3.40
N ALA A 289 7.64 -9.42 -4.24
CA ALA A 289 7.56 -8.81 -5.56
C ALA A 289 6.75 -7.51 -5.42
N ALA A 290 7.29 -6.40 -5.93
CA ALA A 290 6.63 -5.10 -5.89
C ALA A 290 5.32 -5.12 -6.70
N THR A 291 4.28 -4.49 -6.15
CA THR A 291 3.01 -4.24 -6.83
C THR A 291 3.14 -3.09 -7.81
N ALA A 292 2.15 -2.93 -8.69
CA ALA A 292 2.05 -1.79 -9.58
C ALA A 292 1.89 -0.43 -8.84
N ALA A 293 1.43 -0.43 -7.59
CA ALA A 293 1.44 0.79 -6.76
C ALA A 293 2.84 1.11 -6.26
N ASP A 294 3.56 0.14 -5.68
CA ASP A 294 4.93 0.32 -5.17
C ASP A 294 5.90 0.76 -6.29
N VAL A 295 5.72 0.22 -7.51
CA VAL A 295 6.52 0.58 -8.70
C VAL A 295 6.17 1.97 -9.24
N LEU A 296 4.93 2.43 -9.09
CA LEU A 296 4.56 3.82 -9.39
C LEU A 296 5.20 4.77 -8.37
N GLU A 297 5.18 4.42 -7.08
CA GLU A 297 5.82 5.20 -6.01
C GLU A 297 7.34 5.33 -6.25
N GLU A 298 8.03 4.22 -6.51
CA GLU A 298 9.47 4.20 -6.84
C GLU A 298 9.78 5.04 -8.10
N LEU A 299 8.96 4.91 -9.15
CA LEU A 299 9.12 5.68 -10.38
C LEU A 299 8.94 7.18 -10.15
N MET A 300 7.91 7.58 -9.39
CA MET A 300 7.60 8.98 -9.10
C MET A 300 8.67 9.61 -8.20
N GLN A 301 9.15 8.88 -7.20
CA GLN A 301 10.25 9.31 -6.33
C GLN A 301 11.54 9.51 -7.13
N GLU A 302 11.87 8.62 -8.07
CA GLU A 302 13.04 8.80 -8.93
C GLU A 302 12.85 9.93 -9.95
N LEU A 303 11.66 10.10 -10.53
CA LEU A 303 11.37 11.24 -11.40
C LEU A 303 11.54 12.58 -10.66
N ASP A 304 11.14 12.67 -9.39
CA ASP A 304 11.39 13.86 -8.55
C ASP A 304 12.89 14.02 -8.23
N THR A 305 13.54 12.95 -7.76
CA THR A 305 14.96 12.95 -7.38
C THR A 305 15.88 13.35 -8.54
N GLN A 306 15.53 13.02 -9.78
CA GLN A 306 16.29 13.40 -10.98
C GLN A 306 15.77 14.69 -11.66
N GLY A 307 14.78 15.39 -11.10
CA GLY A 307 14.25 16.66 -11.64
C GLY A 307 13.41 16.51 -12.92
N LEU A 308 12.86 15.33 -13.18
CA LEU A 308 11.98 15.04 -14.32
C LEU A 308 10.49 15.18 -13.99
N LEU A 309 10.10 15.18 -12.70
CA LEU A 309 8.70 15.19 -12.27
C LEU A 309 7.87 16.33 -12.90
N GLU A 310 8.34 17.58 -12.83
CA GLU A 310 7.62 18.76 -13.34
C GLU A 310 7.36 18.71 -14.86
N GLY A 311 8.20 17.98 -15.61
CA GLY A 311 8.04 17.81 -17.05
C GLY A 311 7.33 16.51 -17.45
N THR A 312 7.02 15.60 -16.51
CA THR A 312 6.34 14.34 -16.84
C THR A 312 4.85 14.59 -17.05
N THR A 313 4.33 14.20 -18.22
CA THR A 313 2.93 14.43 -18.64
C THR A 313 2.08 13.16 -18.71
N LEU A 314 2.71 11.99 -18.78
CA LEU A 314 2.06 10.67 -18.84
C LEU A 314 2.98 9.64 -18.18
N VAL A 315 2.42 8.72 -17.40
CA VAL A 315 3.11 7.55 -16.84
C VAL A 315 2.25 6.31 -17.12
N SER A 316 2.83 5.26 -17.71
CA SER A 316 2.12 4.06 -18.13
C SER A 316 2.66 2.80 -17.43
N LEU A 317 1.76 2.12 -16.72
CA LEU A 317 1.96 0.82 -16.05
C LEU A 317 1.02 -0.25 -16.63
N THR A 318 0.50 -0.04 -17.84
CA THR A 318 -0.40 -0.98 -18.54
C THR A 318 0.24 -2.37 -18.73
N ASP A 319 1.57 -2.43 -18.82
CA ASP A 319 2.37 -3.65 -18.70
C ASP A 319 3.60 -3.40 -17.80
N MET A 320 3.74 -4.20 -16.74
CA MET A 320 4.84 -4.11 -15.77
C MET A 320 6.22 -4.48 -16.34
N SER A 321 6.28 -4.97 -17.58
CA SER A 321 7.53 -5.23 -18.32
C SER A 321 7.90 -4.16 -19.35
N GLU A 322 6.97 -3.26 -19.69
CA GLU A 322 7.14 -2.16 -20.67
C GLU A 322 6.74 -0.79 -20.09
N LEU A 323 7.12 -0.54 -18.81
CA LEU A 323 6.91 0.74 -18.14
C LEU A 323 7.48 1.88 -18.99
N ASN A 324 6.75 2.98 -19.10
CA ASN A 324 7.17 4.15 -19.85
C ASN A 324 6.55 5.44 -19.31
N PHE A 325 7.16 6.59 -19.62
CA PHE A 325 6.63 7.91 -19.30
C PHE A 325 6.86 8.90 -20.46
N LEU A 326 6.08 9.97 -20.53
CA LEU A 326 6.20 11.02 -21.54
C LEU A 326 6.71 12.30 -20.90
N TYR A 327 7.84 12.81 -21.38
CA TYR A 327 8.45 14.06 -20.92
C TYR A 327 8.11 15.21 -21.87
N GLU A 328 7.59 16.31 -21.33
CA GLU A 328 7.10 17.54 -21.96
C GLU A 328 6.11 17.34 -23.12
N GLY A 329 5.44 16.19 -23.23
CA GLY A 329 4.69 15.83 -24.42
C GLY A 329 5.55 15.63 -25.68
N ARG A 330 6.88 15.51 -25.53
CA ARG A 330 7.87 15.45 -26.63
C ARG A 330 8.59 14.12 -26.74
N VAL A 331 9.08 13.58 -25.61
CA VAL A 331 9.95 12.39 -25.59
C VAL A 331 9.31 11.31 -24.73
N SER A 332 8.92 10.19 -25.36
CA SER A 332 8.49 8.99 -24.66
C SER A 332 9.73 8.21 -24.21
N VAL A 333 9.87 7.95 -22.92
CA VAL A 333 10.98 7.18 -22.35
C VAL A 333 10.49 5.77 -22.05
N LEU A 334 10.99 4.77 -22.79
CA LEU A 334 10.74 3.36 -22.52
C LEU A 334 11.73 2.87 -21.47
N VAL A 335 11.21 2.60 -20.26
CA VAL A 335 11.96 2.13 -19.10
C VAL A 335 11.98 0.61 -19.03
N GLY A 336 10.95 -0.07 -19.55
CA GLY A 336 10.83 -1.53 -19.49
C GLY A 336 10.50 -2.01 -18.08
N THR A 337 11.05 -3.14 -17.63
CA THR A 337 10.86 -3.61 -16.24
C THR A 337 11.42 -2.63 -15.20
N ALA A 338 10.85 -2.62 -13.99
CA ALA A 338 11.33 -1.84 -12.83
C ALA A 338 12.76 -2.19 -12.34
N ASN A 339 13.43 -3.19 -12.92
CA ASN A 339 14.78 -3.58 -12.52
C ASN A 339 15.80 -2.45 -12.73
N ASN A 340 16.44 -2.02 -11.63
CA ASN A 340 17.41 -0.91 -11.55
C ASN A 340 16.81 0.45 -11.97
N LEU A 341 15.63 0.79 -11.44
CA LEU A 341 14.86 1.98 -11.82
C LEU A 341 15.65 3.29 -11.63
N GLU A 342 16.22 3.53 -10.43
CA GLU A 342 17.13 4.64 -10.12
C GLU A 342 18.15 4.90 -11.24
N TYR A 343 18.83 3.84 -11.69
CA TYR A 343 19.86 3.98 -12.70
C TYR A 343 19.29 4.33 -14.08
N LYS A 344 18.13 3.75 -14.46
CA LYS A 344 17.44 4.08 -15.71
C LYS A 344 16.94 5.51 -15.74
N ILE A 345 16.28 5.96 -14.67
CA ILE A 345 15.71 7.31 -14.59
C ILE A 345 16.82 8.35 -14.52
N ARG A 346 17.88 8.14 -13.74
CA ARG A 346 19.08 9.02 -13.74
C ARG A 346 19.74 9.09 -15.11
N PHE A 347 19.84 7.96 -15.81
CA PHE A 347 20.47 7.92 -17.13
C PHE A 347 19.60 8.59 -18.21
N ALA A 348 18.27 8.43 -18.14
CA ALA A 348 17.33 9.18 -18.97
C ALA A 348 17.38 10.69 -18.67
N ALA A 349 17.43 11.09 -17.40
CA ALA A 349 17.55 12.49 -16.98
C ALA A 349 18.84 13.16 -17.51
N ALA A 350 19.97 12.45 -17.46
CA ALA A 350 21.23 12.95 -18.02
C ALA A 350 21.16 13.22 -19.54
N ILE A 351 20.28 12.53 -20.26
CA ILE A 351 20.01 12.73 -21.70
C ILE A 351 18.95 13.81 -21.92
N LEU A 352 17.84 13.81 -21.16
CA LEU A 352 16.73 14.75 -21.31
C LEU A 352 17.07 16.19 -20.90
N LEU A 353 17.84 16.35 -19.82
CA LEU A 353 18.20 17.64 -19.23
C LEU A 353 19.55 18.20 -19.76
N ASP A 354 20.12 17.55 -20.79
CA ASP A 354 21.42 17.87 -21.42
C ASP A 354 22.58 18.14 -20.43
N VAL A 355 22.64 17.39 -19.33
CA VAL A 355 23.60 17.62 -18.22
C VAL A 355 25.07 17.48 -18.67
N ALA A 356 25.31 16.81 -19.81
CA ALA A 356 26.62 16.56 -20.39
C ALA A 356 26.94 17.43 -21.65
N GLY A 357 26.01 18.22 -22.19
CA GLY A 357 26.19 18.91 -23.48
C GLY A 357 26.19 17.96 -24.69
N SER A 358 25.48 16.84 -24.60
CA SER A 358 25.34 15.80 -25.63
C SER A 358 24.01 15.04 -25.54
N GLY A 359 22.99 15.64 -24.91
CA GLY A 359 21.65 15.09 -24.72
C GLY A 359 20.69 15.46 -25.84
N LEU A 360 19.39 15.50 -25.51
CA LEU A 360 18.31 15.91 -26.41
C LEU A 360 18.01 17.40 -26.26
N SER A 361 17.68 18.06 -27.38
CA SER A 361 17.29 19.47 -27.38
C SER A 361 15.84 19.66 -26.92
N SER A 362 15.48 20.92 -26.60
CA SER A 362 14.09 21.33 -26.34
C SER A 362 13.17 21.21 -27.56
N THR A 363 13.70 20.90 -28.74
CA THR A 363 12.94 20.67 -29.98
C THR A 363 12.80 19.20 -30.36
N ASP A 364 13.63 18.31 -29.81
CA ASP A 364 13.61 16.89 -30.19
C ASP A 364 12.32 16.19 -29.75
N ARG A 365 11.90 15.23 -30.56
CA ARG A 365 10.72 14.38 -30.34
C ARG A 365 11.01 12.95 -30.77
N GLY A 366 10.45 11.97 -30.08
CA GLY A 366 10.67 10.55 -30.36
C GLY A 366 10.61 9.66 -29.14
N THR A 367 11.13 8.44 -29.26
CA THR A 367 11.21 7.46 -28.18
C THR A 367 12.65 7.25 -27.74
N LEU A 368 12.93 7.41 -26.44
CA LEU A 368 14.19 7.10 -25.79
C LEU A 368 14.06 5.75 -25.04
N ASP A 369 14.62 4.68 -25.60
CA ASP A 369 14.69 3.37 -24.93
C ASP A 369 15.90 3.34 -23.99
N VAL A 370 15.64 3.14 -22.69
CA VAL A 370 16.64 2.86 -21.63
C VAL A 370 16.37 1.51 -20.94
N SER A 371 15.50 0.68 -21.50
CA SER A 371 15.14 -0.63 -20.93
C SER A 371 16.28 -1.64 -20.98
N GLN A 372 17.09 -1.59 -22.05
CA GLN A 372 18.12 -2.56 -22.37
C GLN A 372 19.39 -2.36 -21.54
N GLN A 373 19.59 -3.27 -20.59
CA GLN A 373 20.84 -3.43 -19.83
C GLN A 373 21.68 -4.56 -20.43
N ASP A 374 22.98 -4.34 -20.57
CA ASP A 374 23.93 -5.39 -20.96
C ASP A 374 24.41 -6.23 -19.78
N ALA A 375 25.17 -7.29 -20.06
CA ALA A 375 25.66 -8.24 -19.05
C ALA A 375 26.64 -7.63 -18.01
N SER A 376 27.06 -6.39 -18.19
CA SER A 376 27.83 -5.60 -17.23
C SER A 376 26.97 -4.64 -16.40
N GLY A 377 25.65 -4.61 -16.63
CA GLY A 377 24.72 -3.64 -16.04
C GLY A 377 24.76 -2.27 -16.72
N GLY A 378 25.42 -2.12 -17.88
CA GLY A 378 25.42 -0.86 -18.64
C GLY A 378 24.13 -0.71 -19.44
N ILE A 379 23.49 0.46 -19.39
CA ILE A 379 22.33 0.78 -20.24
C ILE A 379 22.84 1.16 -21.63
N ARG A 380 22.15 0.68 -22.67
CA ARG A 380 22.40 1.05 -24.06
C ARG A 380 21.23 1.91 -24.57
N PRO A 381 21.31 3.24 -24.47
CA PRO A 381 20.24 4.10 -24.94
C PRO A 381 20.06 3.95 -26.46
N THR A 382 18.82 3.91 -26.92
CA THR A 382 18.51 4.19 -28.33
C THR A 382 17.45 5.27 -28.41
N PHE A 383 17.72 6.31 -29.21
CA PHE A 383 16.76 7.39 -29.45
C PHE A 383 16.23 7.31 -30.88
N ASN A 384 14.97 6.92 -31.00
CA ASN A 384 14.23 6.86 -32.25
C ASN A 384 13.49 8.18 -32.45
N SER A 385 14.13 9.14 -33.13
CA SER A 385 13.50 10.43 -33.43
C SER A 385 12.23 10.23 -34.27
N ALA A 386 11.13 10.78 -33.79
CA ALA A 386 9.91 10.92 -34.59
C ALA A 386 10.11 12.08 -35.56
N ALA A 387 10.24 11.78 -36.85
CA ALA A 387 10.30 12.79 -37.89
C ALA A 387 9.10 13.74 -37.76
N ALA A 388 9.35 15.05 -37.69
CA ALA A 388 8.29 16.04 -37.63
C ALA A 388 7.32 15.83 -38.81
N PRO A 389 5.99 15.93 -38.60
CA PRO A 389 5.04 15.75 -39.69
C PRO A 389 5.37 16.73 -40.80
N THR A 390 5.74 16.20 -41.97
CA THR A 390 6.12 17.01 -43.13
C THR A 390 4.99 18.01 -43.39
N PRO A 391 5.25 19.33 -43.36
CA PRO A 391 4.20 20.31 -43.54
C PRO A 391 3.54 20.04 -44.89
N THR A 392 2.26 19.70 -44.87
CA THR A 392 1.48 19.50 -46.10
C THR A 392 1.63 20.78 -46.92
N PRO A 393 2.16 20.73 -48.15
CA PRO A 393 2.39 21.93 -48.92
C PRO A 393 1.06 22.66 -49.10
N ALA A 394 1.01 23.92 -48.67
CA ALA A 394 -0.19 24.73 -48.79
C ALA A 394 -0.65 24.72 -50.27
N PRO A 395 -1.95 24.59 -50.56
CA PRO A 395 -2.44 24.58 -51.93
C PRO A 395 -1.95 25.84 -52.67
N THR A 396 -1.19 25.64 -53.74
CA THR A 396 -0.65 26.75 -54.53
C THR A 396 -1.79 27.59 -55.08
N GLU A 397 -1.92 28.81 -54.59
CA GLU A 397 -2.85 29.81 -55.10
C GLU A 397 -2.50 30.08 -56.58
N PRO A 398 -3.47 30.02 -57.51
CA PRO A 398 -3.18 30.16 -58.93
C PRO A 398 -2.72 31.58 -59.27
N PRO A 399 -1.82 31.78 -60.26
CA PRO A 399 -1.28 33.11 -60.54
C PRO A 399 -2.36 34.10 -60.99
N ALA A 400 -2.34 35.31 -60.43
CA ALA A 400 -3.17 36.40 -60.91
C ALA A 400 -2.76 36.82 -62.32
N GLU A 401 -3.61 36.56 -63.31
CA GLU A 401 -3.36 36.90 -64.71
C GLU A 401 -3.37 38.42 -64.89
N SER A 402 -2.21 38.98 -65.24
CA SER A 402 -2.00 40.43 -65.37
C SER A 402 -2.34 40.90 -66.78
N GLY A 403 -3.61 41.24 -67.01
CA GLY A 403 -4.08 41.79 -68.29
C GLY A 403 -4.08 43.31 -68.34
N ASP A 404 -3.39 43.90 -69.32
CA ASP A 404 -3.53 45.30 -69.72
C ASP A 404 -3.22 45.48 -71.24
N ALA A 405 -3.79 46.54 -71.83
CA ALA A 405 -3.58 47.10 -73.18
C ALA A 405 -3.79 46.20 -74.42
N GLY A 406 -4.84 46.48 -75.22
CA GLY A 406 -5.14 45.77 -76.47
C GLY A 406 -6.35 46.31 -77.27
N GLU A 407 -6.30 47.59 -77.64
CA GLU A 407 -7.33 48.40 -78.34
C GLU A 407 -7.99 47.75 -79.60
N GLY A 408 -9.32 47.89 -79.82
CA GLY A 408 -10.02 47.11 -80.88
C GLY A 408 -11.47 47.40 -81.34
N ASP A 409 -12.07 48.58 -81.07
CA ASP A 409 -13.28 49.15 -81.76
C ASP A 409 -14.66 48.39 -81.78
N ALA A 410 -15.70 49.15 -82.19
CA ALA A 410 -16.95 48.73 -82.86
C ALA A 410 -18.23 48.33 -82.06
N THR A 411 -19.00 49.39 -81.69
CA THR A 411 -20.48 49.53 -81.88
C THR A 411 -21.50 49.21 -80.74
N ALA A 412 -22.53 50.08 -80.67
CA ALA A 412 -23.92 49.84 -80.24
C ALA A 412 -24.32 49.79 -78.74
N ALA A 413 -24.42 50.99 -78.14
CA ALA A 413 -25.59 51.60 -77.45
C ALA A 413 -26.43 50.85 -76.36
N PRO A 414 -27.04 51.57 -75.38
CA PRO A 414 -27.45 50.97 -74.10
C PRO A 414 -28.96 50.85 -73.82
N THR A 415 -29.33 49.95 -72.91
CA THR A 415 -30.60 49.88 -72.15
C THR A 415 -30.46 48.85 -71.00
N ALA A 416 -31.10 48.94 -69.83
CA ALA A 416 -31.29 50.02 -68.85
C ALA A 416 -31.96 49.40 -67.59
N ALA A 417 -31.65 49.93 -66.40
CA ALA A 417 -32.40 49.75 -65.13
C ALA A 417 -32.39 48.34 -64.45
N PRO A 418 -32.78 48.22 -63.16
CA PRO A 418 -32.35 47.12 -62.28
C PRO A 418 -33.54 46.41 -61.55
N THR A 419 -33.30 45.97 -60.30
CA THR A 419 -34.21 45.25 -59.34
C THR A 419 -34.40 43.76 -59.70
N GLU A 420 -34.43 42.83 -58.74
CA GLU A 420 -34.46 42.93 -57.26
C GLU A 420 -33.40 42.02 -56.60
#